data_AF-A0A7W4W764-F1
#
_entry.id   AF-A0A7W4W764-F1
#
_cell.length_a   1.000
_cell.length_b   1.000
_cell.length_c   1.000
_cell.angle_alpha   90.00
_cell.angle_beta   90.00
_cell.angle_gamma   90.00
#
_symmetry.space_group_name_H-M   'P 1'
#
loop_
_entity.id
_entity.type
_entity.pdbx_description
1 polymer ?
#
loop_
_entity_poly.entity_id
_entity_poly.type
_entity_poly.pdbx_seq_one_letter_code
_entity_poly.pdbx_strand_id
1 'polypeptide(L)'
;MKRFLSLIVIVSLLSGCAAIRSQQGEEPTALMEMALQYYFTGNPKEALGVLEKVYGDEGAAESEQQDALALAVLIHLERGRGENLSAAGKLLPKLKEGDNTDHTMLKRALTIAYNNTRQNSRASSEASACERELSKALTENRLLEQTVTKLRELSLE
;
A
#
# COMPACT_ATOMS: atom_id res chain seq x y z
N MET A 1 41.05 -13.87 23.45
CA MET A 1 40.62 -14.53 22.19
C MET A 1 39.15 -14.96 22.24
N LYS A 2 38.20 -14.01 22.28
CA LYS A 2 36.74 -14.29 22.26
C LYS A 2 35.92 -13.35 21.34
N ARG A 3 36.56 -12.39 20.68
CA ARG A 3 35.89 -11.37 19.85
C ARG A 3 35.88 -11.67 18.35
N PHE A 4 36.65 -12.67 17.88
CA PHE A 4 36.73 -13.03 16.46
C PHE A 4 35.70 -14.09 16.03
N LEU A 5 35.16 -14.89 16.97
CA LEU A 5 34.16 -15.91 16.67
C LEU A 5 32.77 -15.32 16.34
N SER A 6 32.45 -14.12 16.84
CA SER A 6 31.17 -13.47 16.56
C SER A 6 31.07 -12.88 15.15
N LEU A 7 32.21 -12.56 14.52
CA LEU A 7 32.21 -11.89 13.20
C LEU A 7 31.98 -12.89 12.04
N ILE A 8 32.39 -14.14 12.21
CA ILE A 8 32.27 -15.17 11.16
C ILE A 8 30.82 -15.64 11.01
N VAL A 9 30.04 -15.68 12.10
CA VAL A 9 28.62 -16.10 12.03
C VAL A 9 27.73 -15.06 11.34
N ILE A 10 28.09 -13.77 11.41
CA ILE A 10 27.32 -12.69 10.79
C ILE A 10 27.58 -12.62 9.27
N VAL A 11 28.79 -12.97 8.81
CA VAL A 11 29.12 -13.00 7.38
C VAL A 11 28.42 -14.17 6.66
N SER A 12 28.20 -15.30 7.34
CA SER A 12 27.48 -16.45 6.77
C SER A 12 25.99 -16.18 6.52
N LEU A 13 25.37 -15.27 7.28
CA LEU A 13 23.94 -14.93 7.14
C LEU A 13 23.66 -13.95 5.99
N LEU A 14 24.66 -13.17 5.56
CA LEU A 14 24.54 -12.24 4.44
C LEU A 14 24.83 -12.88 3.07
N SER A 15 25.47 -14.06 3.03
CA SER A 15 25.72 -14.81 1.80
C SER A 15 24.52 -15.66 1.33
N GLY A 16 23.44 -15.73 2.12
CA GLY A 16 22.27 -16.57 1.84
C GLY A 16 21.29 -16.01 0.81
N CYS A 17 21.38 -14.73 0.43
CA CYS A 17 20.46 -14.12 -0.54
C CYS A 17 20.95 -14.18 -1.99
N ALA A 18 22.22 -14.51 -2.23
CA ALA A 18 22.77 -14.59 -3.59
C ALA A 18 22.43 -15.92 -4.29
N ALA A 19 22.05 -16.97 -3.55
CA ALA A 19 21.84 -18.32 -4.07
C ALA A 19 20.43 -18.58 -4.65
N ILE A 20 19.50 -17.61 -4.58
CA ILE A 20 18.17 -17.71 -5.21
C ILE A 20 18.19 -17.18 -6.66
N ARG A 21 19.33 -16.67 -7.14
CA ARG A 21 19.44 -16.05 -8.47
C ARG A 21 19.65 -17.02 -9.65
N SER A 22 19.47 -18.33 -9.44
CA SER A 22 19.65 -19.35 -10.50
C SER A 22 18.37 -19.96 -11.04
N GLN A 23 17.19 -19.45 -10.67
CA GLN A 23 16.02 -19.64 -11.53
C GLN A 23 16.17 -18.63 -12.67
N GLN A 24 16.34 -19.14 -13.88
CA GLN A 24 16.20 -18.36 -15.12
C GLN A 24 14.78 -17.78 -15.14
N GLY A 25 14.57 -16.65 -14.46
CA GLY A 25 13.43 -15.80 -14.72
C GLY A 25 13.58 -15.29 -16.14
N GLU A 26 12.53 -15.43 -16.94
CA GLU A 26 12.46 -14.76 -18.24
C GLU A 26 12.83 -13.29 -18.03
N GLU A 27 13.68 -12.76 -18.91
CA GLU A 27 14.02 -11.34 -18.84
C GLU A 27 12.72 -10.52 -19.02
N PRO A 28 12.47 -9.53 -18.16
CA PRO A 28 11.28 -8.70 -18.27
C PRO A 28 11.24 -8.05 -19.65
N THR A 29 10.06 -7.98 -20.26
CA THR A 29 9.96 -7.30 -21.56
C THR A 29 10.26 -5.81 -21.41
N ALA A 30 10.58 -5.15 -22.52
CA ALA A 30 10.81 -3.72 -22.56
C ALA A 30 9.62 -2.90 -21.99
N LEU A 31 8.38 -3.40 -22.11
CA LEU A 31 7.21 -2.75 -21.52
C LEU A 31 7.22 -2.88 -19.99
N MET A 32 7.54 -4.06 -19.47
CA MET A 32 7.67 -4.29 -18.03
C MET A 32 8.81 -3.46 -17.42
N GLU A 33 9.97 -3.43 -18.07
CA GLU A 33 11.10 -2.59 -17.64
C GLU A 33 10.75 -1.11 -17.63
N MET A 34 10.05 -0.64 -18.65
CA MET A 34 9.59 0.75 -18.72
C MET A 34 8.59 1.07 -17.60
N ALA A 35 7.65 0.18 -17.30
CA ALA A 35 6.73 0.35 -16.19
C ALA A 35 7.46 0.43 -14.83
N LEU A 36 8.42 -0.46 -14.60
CA LEU A 36 9.27 -0.46 -13.40
C LEU A 36 10.08 0.84 -13.29
N GLN A 37 10.65 1.33 -14.40
CA GLN A 37 11.39 2.58 -14.42
C GLN A 37 10.48 3.78 -14.08
N TYR A 38 9.28 3.86 -14.66
CA TYR A 38 8.33 4.90 -14.29
C TYR A 38 7.95 4.83 -12.81
N TYR A 39 7.73 3.63 -12.30
CA TYR A 39 7.41 3.44 -10.88
C TYR A 39 8.56 3.90 -9.97
N PHE A 40 9.79 3.44 -10.20
CA PHE A 40 10.96 3.80 -9.39
C PHE A 40 11.37 5.27 -9.52
N THR A 41 11.01 5.95 -10.61
CA THR A 41 11.25 7.38 -10.79
C THR A 41 10.12 8.26 -10.24
N GLY A 42 9.12 7.68 -9.58
CA GLY A 42 8.03 8.42 -8.94
C GLY A 42 6.93 8.86 -9.91
N ASN A 43 6.79 8.17 -11.06
CA ASN A 43 5.78 8.41 -12.09
C ASN A 43 4.74 7.26 -12.11
N PRO A 44 3.93 7.09 -11.04
CA PRO A 44 3.04 5.94 -10.92
C PRO A 44 1.87 5.96 -11.90
N LYS A 45 1.49 7.11 -12.47
CA LYS A 45 0.39 7.18 -13.45
C LYS A 45 0.85 6.61 -14.80
N GLU A 46 2.05 7.01 -15.21
CA GLU A 46 2.73 6.54 -16.40
C GLU A 46 3.01 5.04 -16.27
N ALA A 47 3.50 4.60 -15.10
CA ALA A 47 3.67 3.17 -14.80
C ALA A 47 2.37 2.39 -14.98
N LEU A 48 1.25 2.83 -14.38
CA LEU A 48 -0.04 2.18 -14.52
C LEU A 48 -0.51 2.10 -15.97
N GLY A 49 -0.33 3.16 -16.76
CA GLY A 49 -0.71 3.18 -18.17
C GLY A 49 0.12 2.23 -19.05
N VAL A 50 1.36 1.92 -18.64
CA VAL A 50 2.19 0.91 -19.31
C VAL A 50 1.77 -0.49 -18.87
N LEU A 51 1.57 -0.71 -17.57
CA LEU A 51 1.14 -2.00 -17.02
C LEU A 51 -0.19 -2.46 -17.60
N GLU A 52 -1.12 -1.53 -17.84
CA GLU A 52 -2.41 -1.83 -18.47
C GLU A 52 -2.28 -2.41 -19.88
N LYS A 53 -1.27 -1.99 -20.62
CA LYS A 53 -0.99 -2.56 -21.93
C LYS A 53 -0.48 -3.99 -21.80
N VAL A 54 0.36 -4.27 -20.81
CA VAL A 54 0.95 -5.60 -20.60
C VAL A 54 -0.12 -6.60 -20.15
N TYR A 55 -0.87 -6.30 -19.08
CA TYR A 55 -1.89 -7.23 -18.61
C TYR A 55 -3.16 -7.28 -19.47
N GLY A 56 -3.32 -6.34 -20.40
CA GLY A 56 -4.40 -6.31 -21.38
C GLY A 56 -4.04 -6.96 -22.72
N ASP A 57 -2.77 -7.29 -22.96
CA ASP A 57 -2.30 -7.91 -24.20
C ASP A 57 -2.47 -9.43 -24.16
N GLU A 58 -3.42 -9.95 -24.93
CA GLU A 58 -3.67 -11.40 -25.06
C GLU A 58 -2.48 -12.18 -25.63
N GLY A 59 -1.51 -11.50 -26.28
CA GLY A 59 -0.27 -12.09 -26.78
C GLY A 59 0.86 -12.16 -25.75
N ALA A 60 0.74 -11.49 -24.61
CA ALA A 60 1.75 -11.51 -23.56
C ALA A 60 1.75 -12.85 -22.79
N ALA A 61 2.92 -13.24 -22.27
CA ALA A 61 3.04 -14.42 -21.43
C ALA A 61 2.18 -14.27 -20.18
N GLU A 62 1.51 -15.36 -19.76
CA GLU A 62 0.62 -15.31 -18.59
C GLU A 62 1.36 -14.87 -17.32
N SER A 63 2.59 -15.36 -17.11
CA SER A 63 3.48 -14.94 -16.02
C SER A 63 3.66 -13.42 -15.99
N GLU A 64 3.94 -12.83 -17.15
CA GLU A 64 4.16 -11.39 -17.30
C GLU A 64 2.87 -10.59 -17.06
N GLN A 65 1.73 -11.06 -17.57
CA GLN A 65 0.43 -10.44 -17.29
C GLN A 65 0.13 -10.45 -15.78
N GLN A 66 0.43 -11.55 -15.09
CA GLN A 66 0.24 -11.67 -13.64
C GLN A 66 1.16 -10.72 -12.86
N ASP A 67 2.43 -10.62 -13.26
CA ASP A 67 3.38 -9.71 -12.63
C ASP A 67 2.98 -8.24 -12.85
N ALA A 68 2.50 -7.91 -14.05
CA ALA A 68 2.02 -6.57 -14.37
C ALA A 68 0.76 -6.20 -13.58
N LEU A 69 -0.20 -7.14 -13.45
CA LEU A 69 -1.37 -6.98 -12.58
C LEU A 69 -0.96 -6.76 -11.13
N ALA A 70 -0.02 -7.55 -10.63
CA ALA A 70 0.43 -7.47 -9.24
C ALA A 70 1.08 -6.12 -8.94
N LEU A 71 1.94 -5.62 -9.83
CA LEU A 71 2.54 -4.30 -9.68
C LEU A 71 1.48 -3.19 -9.75
N ALA A 72 0.50 -3.29 -10.64
CA ALA A 72 -0.58 -2.32 -10.73
C ALA A 72 -1.43 -2.27 -9.44
N VAL A 73 -1.74 -3.44 -8.86
CA VAL A 73 -2.41 -3.54 -7.56
C VAL A 73 -1.57 -2.87 -6.47
N LEU A 74 -0.27 -3.16 -6.40
CA LEU A 74 0.63 -2.57 -5.41
C LEU A 74 0.64 -1.03 -5.51
N ILE A 75 0.82 -0.47 -6.72
CA ILE A 75 0.84 0.98 -6.94
C ILE A 75 -0.47 1.63 -6.44
N HIS A 76 -1.62 1.00 -6.69
CA HIS A 76 -2.88 1.51 -6.19
C HIS A 76 -3.00 1.40 -4.66
N LEU A 77 -2.49 0.33 -4.05
CA LEU A 77 -2.50 0.16 -2.60
C LEU A 77 -1.62 1.18 -1.87
N GLU A 78 -0.46 1.54 -2.43
CA GLU A 78 0.41 2.57 -1.85
C GLU A 78 -0.24 3.96 -1.85
N ARG A 79 -1.09 4.24 -2.84
CA ARG A 79 -1.87 5.48 -2.93
C ARG A 79 -3.13 5.44 -2.06
N GLY A 80 -3.53 4.26 -1.61
CA GLY A 80 -4.14 3.98 -0.30
C GLY A 80 -5.56 4.49 0.00
N ARG A 81 -6.16 5.35 -0.83
CA ARG A 81 -7.46 5.97 -0.53
C ARG A 81 -8.33 6.18 -1.76
N GLY A 82 -9.64 6.23 -1.53
CA GLY A 82 -10.66 6.59 -2.53
C GLY A 82 -10.62 5.70 -3.77
N GLU A 83 -10.47 6.32 -4.94
CA GLU A 83 -10.46 5.65 -6.24
C GLU A 83 -9.33 4.63 -6.38
N ASN A 84 -8.16 4.87 -5.78
CA ASN A 84 -7.04 3.93 -5.86
C ASN A 84 -7.35 2.64 -5.13
N LEU A 85 -7.94 2.71 -3.94
CA LEU A 85 -8.37 1.52 -3.22
C LEU A 85 -9.45 0.76 -4.00
N SER A 86 -10.39 1.48 -4.64
CA SER A 86 -11.39 0.86 -5.51
C SER A 86 -10.76 0.15 -6.72
N ALA A 87 -9.77 0.78 -7.37
CA ALA A 87 -9.05 0.20 -8.50
C ALA A 87 -8.28 -1.07 -8.09
N ALA A 88 -7.54 -1.03 -6.97
CA ALA A 88 -6.89 -2.22 -6.41
C ALA A 88 -7.88 -3.36 -6.18
N GLY A 89 -9.07 -3.07 -5.61
CA GLY A 89 -10.11 -4.06 -5.37
C GLY A 89 -10.72 -4.65 -6.64
N LYS A 90 -10.67 -3.95 -7.78
CA LYS A 90 -11.11 -4.46 -9.10
C LYS A 90 -10.04 -5.31 -9.79
N LEU A 91 -8.77 -4.98 -9.59
CA LEU A 91 -7.64 -5.68 -10.21
C LEU A 91 -7.25 -6.94 -9.44
N LEU A 92 -7.29 -6.91 -8.11
CA LEU A 92 -6.88 -8.02 -7.24
C LEU A 92 -7.54 -9.37 -7.59
N PRO A 93 -8.86 -9.46 -7.88
CA PRO A 93 -9.49 -10.74 -8.25
C PRO A 93 -9.01 -11.30 -9.59
N LYS A 94 -8.40 -10.48 -10.45
CA LYS A 94 -7.85 -10.93 -11.74
C LYS A 94 -6.52 -11.65 -11.60
N LEU A 95 -5.87 -11.55 -10.43
CA LEU A 95 -4.70 -12.35 -10.13
C LEU A 95 -5.11 -13.82 -9.98
N LYS A 96 -4.50 -14.67 -10.79
CA LYS A 96 -4.73 -16.11 -10.77
C LYS A 96 -3.90 -16.73 -9.65
N GLU A 97 -4.49 -17.72 -8.99
CA GLU A 97 -3.73 -18.68 -8.19
C GLU A 97 -3.20 -19.70 -9.19
N GLY A 98 -1.99 -19.47 -9.69
CA GLY A 98 -1.32 -20.42 -10.57
C GLY A 98 -0.77 -21.61 -9.78
N ASP A 99 -0.34 -22.65 -10.50
CA ASP A 99 0.45 -23.76 -9.93
C ASP A 99 1.79 -23.28 -9.36
N ASN A 100 2.21 -22.07 -9.74
CA ASN A 100 3.34 -21.37 -9.15
C ASN A 100 2.98 -20.87 -7.73
N THR A 101 3.66 -21.44 -6.74
CA THR A 101 3.57 -21.03 -5.33
C THR A 101 3.83 -19.54 -5.13
N ASP A 102 4.67 -18.92 -5.95
CA ASP A 102 5.04 -17.51 -5.80
C ASP A 102 3.86 -16.59 -6.15
N HIS A 103 3.13 -16.86 -7.23
CA HIS A 103 1.94 -16.09 -7.61
C HIS A 103 0.80 -16.26 -6.59
N THR A 104 0.65 -17.46 -6.03
CA THR A 104 -0.32 -17.73 -4.95
C THR A 104 0.02 -16.93 -3.69
N MET A 105 1.30 -16.92 -3.27
CA MET A 105 1.74 -16.13 -2.12
C MET A 105 1.63 -14.64 -2.37
N LEU A 106 1.95 -14.18 -3.58
CA LEU A 106 1.83 -12.78 -3.98
C LEU A 106 0.37 -12.30 -3.92
N LYS A 107 -0.56 -13.05 -4.51
CA LYS A 107 -1.99 -12.72 -4.43
C LYS A 107 -2.48 -12.67 -3.00
N ARG A 108 -2.06 -13.63 -2.15
CA ARG A 108 -2.42 -13.64 -0.73
C ARG A 108 -1.86 -12.42 -0.01
N ALA A 109 -0.60 -12.06 -0.24
CA ALA A 109 0.04 -10.89 0.35
C ALA A 109 -0.68 -9.60 -0.07
N LEU A 110 -1.00 -9.44 -1.36
CA LEU A 110 -1.74 -8.29 -1.88
C LEU A 110 -3.17 -8.23 -1.33
N THR A 111 -3.81 -9.37 -1.10
CA THR A 111 -5.14 -9.45 -0.48
C THR A 111 -5.11 -8.97 0.97
N ILE A 112 -4.10 -9.40 1.74
CA ILE A 112 -3.90 -8.92 3.11
C ILE A 112 -3.62 -7.42 3.10
N ALA A 113 -2.73 -6.95 2.22
CA ALA A 113 -2.41 -5.54 2.08
C ALA A 113 -3.65 -4.71 1.74
N TYR A 114 -4.50 -5.16 0.80
CA TYR A 114 -5.77 -4.52 0.46
C TYR A 114 -6.70 -4.39 1.66
N ASN A 115 -6.89 -5.47 2.42
CA ASN A 115 -7.75 -5.46 3.61
C ASN A 115 -7.22 -4.51 4.69
N ASN A 116 -5.91 -4.53 4.94
CA ASN A 116 -5.26 -3.63 5.89
C ASN A 116 -5.40 -2.16 5.47
N THR A 117 -5.13 -1.84 4.20
CA THR A 117 -5.28 -0.48 3.66
C THR A 117 -6.72 -0.01 3.75
N ARG A 118 -7.70 -0.87 3.45
CA ARG A 118 -9.13 -0.56 3.59
C ARG A 118 -9.53 -0.29 5.04
N GLN A 119 -9.07 -1.12 5.97
CA GLN A 119 -9.34 -0.94 7.40
C GLN A 119 -8.70 0.35 7.91
N ASN A 120 -7.44 0.62 7.56
CA ASN A 120 -6.74 1.84 7.94
C ASN A 120 -7.41 3.09 7.36
N SER A 121 -7.88 3.04 6.11
CA SER A 121 -8.61 4.16 5.50
C SER A 121 -9.93 4.44 6.22
N ARG A 122 -10.63 3.41 6.70
CA ARG A 122 -11.88 3.56 7.48
C ARG A 122 -11.59 4.13 8.86
N ALA A 123 -10.65 3.55 9.59
CA ALA A 123 -10.22 4.02 10.90
C ALA A 123 -9.74 5.49 10.84
N SER A 124 -9.00 5.86 9.80
CA SER A 124 -8.59 7.26 9.59
C SER A 124 -9.79 8.19 9.35
N SER A 125 -10.81 7.74 8.63
CA SER A 125 -12.01 8.55 8.36
C SER A 125 -12.86 8.73 9.62
N GLU A 126 -12.99 7.68 10.42
CA GLU A 126 -13.68 7.69 11.72
C GLU A 126 -12.95 8.58 12.73
N ALA A 127 -11.62 8.48 12.81
CA ALA A 127 -10.81 9.35 13.65
C ALA A 127 -11.01 10.83 13.29
N SER A 128 -10.93 11.18 12.01
CA SER A 128 -11.18 12.55 11.56
C SER A 128 -12.63 13.03 11.81
N ALA A 129 -13.62 12.13 11.80
CA ALA A 129 -14.98 12.48 12.18
C ALA A 129 -15.09 12.77 13.67
N CYS A 130 -14.46 11.94 14.51
CA CYS A 130 -14.40 12.11 15.96
C CYS A 130 -13.70 13.43 16.34
N GLU A 131 -12.56 13.76 15.69
CA GLU A 131 -11.86 15.03 15.89
C GLU A 131 -12.73 16.26 15.60
N ARG A 132 -13.57 16.19 14.56
CA ARG A 132 -14.52 17.26 14.23
C ARG A 132 -15.59 17.44 15.31
N GLU A 133 -16.19 16.33 15.77
CA GLU A 133 -17.18 16.38 16.84
C GLU A 133 -16.58 16.88 18.16
N LEU A 134 -15.37 16.43 18.52
CA LEU A 134 -14.65 16.93 19.69
C LEU A 134 -14.38 18.43 19.60
N SER A 135 -13.94 18.91 18.44
CA SER A 135 -13.68 20.33 18.19
C SER A 135 -14.96 21.17 18.33
N LYS A 136 -16.09 20.65 17.85
CA LYS A 136 -17.40 21.28 18.02
C LYS A 136 -17.81 21.35 19.48
N ALA A 137 -17.73 20.24 20.21
CA ALA A 137 -18.07 20.17 21.63
C ALA A 137 -17.20 21.12 22.48
N LEU A 138 -15.90 21.22 22.20
CA LEU A 138 -15.01 22.17 22.87
C LEU A 138 -15.40 23.63 22.59
N THR A 139 -15.86 23.93 21.38
CA THR A 139 -16.32 25.28 21.02
C THR A 139 -17.63 25.62 21.74
N GLU A 140 -18.58 24.69 21.77
CA GLU A 140 -19.84 24.84 22.51
C GLU A 140 -19.60 25.02 24.01
N ASN A 141 -18.68 24.23 24.59
CA ASN A 141 -18.34 24.34 26.01
C ASN A 141 -17.77 25.74 26.34
N ARG A 142 -16.84 26.25 25.52
CA ARG A 142 -16.32 27.62 25.67
C ARG A 142 -17.43 28.69 25.62
N LEU A 143 -18.40 28.53 24.72
CA LEU A 143 -19.55 29.46 24.63
C LEU A 143 -20.43 29.39 25.88
N LEU A 144 -20.66 28.19 26.41
CA LEU A 144 -21.40 27.98 27.65
C LEU A 144 -20.68 28.60 28.85
N GLU A 145 -19.36 28.38 28.98
CA GLU A 145 -18.54 29.00 30.02
C GLU A 145 -18.63 30.54 29.98
N GLN A 146 -18.51 31.13 28.80
CA GLN A 146 -18.68 32.58 28.62
C GLN A 146 -20.09 33.05 29.00
N THR A 147 -21.12 32.28 28.65
CA THR A 147 -22.52 32.62 28.96
C THR A 147 -22.78 32.56 30.47
N VAL A 148 -22.29 31.52 31.15
CA VAL A 148 -22.38 31.39 32.60
C VAL A 148 -21.67 32.54 33.30
N THR A 149 -20.49 32.94 32.82
CA THR A 149 -19.76 34.09 33.38
C THR A 149 -20.57 35.37 33.27
N LYS A 150 -21.14 35.68 32.09
CA LYS A 150 -22.00 36.86 31.91
C LYS A 150 -23.24 36.85 32.78
N LEU A 151 -23.90 35.69 32.92
CA LEU A 151 -25.08 35.56 33.78
C LEU A 151 -24.73 35.81 35.26
N ARG A 152 -23.55 35.36 35.70
CA ARG A 152 -23.06 35.64 37.06
C ARG A 152 -22.82 37.13 37.28
N GLU A 153 -22.19 37.81 36.32
CA GLU A 153 -21.98 39.26 36.38
C GLU A 153 -23.31 40.02 36.50
N LEU A 154 -24.31 39.68 35.67
CA LEU A 154 -25.65 40.29 35.70
C LEU A 154 -26.44 39.98 36.99
N SER A 155 -26.16 38.86 37.65
CA SER A 155 -26.84 38.48 38.91
C SER A 155 -26.27 39.17 40.16
N LEU A 156 -25.13 39.86 40.02
CA LEU A 156 -24.45 40.58 41.10
C LEU A 156 -24.73 42.09 41.07
N GLU A 157 -25.47 42.57 40.06
CA GLU A 157 -26.08 43.92 39.97
C GLU A 157 -27.51 43.92 40.53
#